data_AF-A0A7J7MUP4-F1
#
_entry.id   AF-A0A7J7MUP4-F1
#
_cell.length_a   1.000
_cell.length_b   1.000
_cell.length_c   1.000
_cell.angle_alpha   90.00
_cell.angle_beta   90.00
_cell.angle_gamma   90.00
#
_symmetry.space_group_name_H-M   'P 1'
#
loop_
_entity.id
_entity.type
_entity.pdbx_description
1 polymer ?
#
loop_
_entity_poly.entity_id
_entity_poly.type
_entity_poly.pdbx_seq_one_letter_code
_entity_poly.pdbx_strand_id
1 'polypeptide(L)'
;MGKSHQLLLYSGIKADIILQTMGAAKIIGALGATFVITYSLDAIISDKKIFGGSTRRTVSDKEWWEETDNKFQAWPRTAGSPVVMNPISRQNFIVNTRTE
;
A
#
# COMPACT_ATOMS: atom_id res chain seq x y z
N MET A 1 -60.05 -8.91 -8.72
CA MET A 1 -58.87 -9.80 -8.65
C MET A 1 -57.49 -9.10 -8.62
N GLY A 2 -57.38 -7.77 -8.81
CA GLY A 2 -56.06 -7.12 -8.95
C GLY A 2 -55.29 -6.75 -7.66
N LYS A 3 -55.97 -6.41 -6.55
CA LYS A 3 -55.29 -5.88 -5.34
C LYS A 3 -54.51 -6.93 -4.56
N SER A 4 -55.05 -8.14 -4.39
CA SER A 4 -54.40 -9.21 -3.62
C SER A 4 -53.16 -9.75 -4.31
N HIS A 5 -53.16 -9.81 -5.64
CA HIS A 5 -52.00 -10.25 -6.43
C HIS A 5 -50.87 -9.20 -6.44
N GLN A 6 -51.22 -7.92 -6.47
CA GLN A 6 -50.25 -6.82 -6.35
C GLN A 6 -49.59 -6.77 -4.97
N LEU A 7 -50.35 -7.05 -3.90
CA LEU A 7 -49.82 -7.14 -2.54
C LEU A 7 -48.84 -8.30 -2.36
N LEU A 8 -49.11 -9.46 -2.96
CA LEU A 8 -48.22 -10.62 -2.91
C LEU A 8 -46.91 -10.35 -3.67
N LEU A 9 -46.98 -9.76 -4.86
CA LEU A 9 -45.79 -9.35 -5.62
C LEU A 9 -44.94 -8.34 -4.84
N TYR A 10 -45.56 -7.33 -4.24
CA TYR A 10 -44.84 -6.34 -3.44
C TYR A 10 -44.16 -6.97 -2.20
N SER A 11 -44.85 -7.89 -1.53
CA SER A 11 -44.30 -8.59 -0.37
C SER A 11 -43.09 -9.48 -0.72
N GLY A 12 -43.13 -10.17 -1.87
CA GLY A 12 -42.03 -10.99 -2.37
C GLY A 12 -40.81 -10.16 -2.74
N ILE A 13 -41.00 -9.10 -3.52
CA ILE A 13 -39.92 -8.17 -3.90
C ILE A 13 -39.27 -7.56 -2.67
N LYS A 14 -40.07 -7.17 -1.67
CA LYS A 14 -39.56 -6.61 -0.41
C LYS A 14 -38.72 -7.63 0.38
N ALA A 15 -39.13 -8.90 0.41
CA ALA A 15 -38.39 -9.96 1.09
C ALA A 15 -37.04 -10.24 0.40
N ASP A 16 -37.01 -10.28 -0.94
CA ASP A 16 -35.77 -10.48 -1.70
C ASP A 16 -34.78 -9.32 -1.53
N ILE A 17 -35.26 -8.07 -1.52
CA ILE A 17 -34.42 -6.89 -1.24
C ILE A 17 -33.86 -6.95 0.19
N ILE A 18 -34.65 -7.38 1.18
CA ILE A 18 -34.18 -7.56 2.56
C ILE A 18 -33.11 -8.66 2.62
N LEU A 19 -33.30 -9.79 1.94
CA LEU A 19 -32.30 -10.86 1.90
C LEU A 19 -30.99 -10.40 1.25
N GLN A 20 -31.06 -9.66 0.15
CA GLN A 20 -29.87 -9.14 -0.54
C GLN A 20 -29.12 -8.11 0.32
N THR A 21 -29.84 -7.20 0.99
CA THR A 21 -29.24 -6.18 1.87
C THR A 21 -28.63 -6.80 3.13
N MET A 22 -29.28 -7.79 3.74
CA MET A 22 -28.71 -8.54 4.86
C MET A 22 -27.46 -9.33 4.44
N GLY A 23 -27.48 -9.98 3.27
CA GLY A 23 -26.33 -10.68 2.71
C GLY A 23 -25.14 -9.74 2.45
N ALA A 24 -25.39 -8.61 1.78
CA ALA A 24 -24.37 -7.60 1.49
C ALA A 24 -23.75 -7.03 2.78
N ALA A 25 -24.56 -6.74 3.81
CA ALA A 25 -24.05 -6.25 5.10
C ALA A 25 -23.11 -7.26 5.79
N LYS A 26 -23.41 -8.57 5.69
CA LYS A 26 -22.53 -9.62 6.22
C LYS A 26 -21.23 -9.73 5.45
N ILE A 27 -21.27 -9.62 4.12
CA ILE A 27 -20.08 -9.66 3.27
C ILE A 27 -19.17 -8.47 3.57
N ILE A 28 -19.72 -7.25 3.64
CA ILE A 28 -18.94 -6.04 3.96
C ILE A 28 -18.34 -6.14 5.36
N GLY A 29 -19.11 -6.62 6.35
CA GLY A 29 -18.61 -6.86 7.69
C GLY A 29 -17.47 -7.89 7.73
N ALA A 30 -17.61 -9.00 6.98
CA ALA A 30 -16.57 -10.04 6.89
C ALA A 30 -15.29 -9.54 6.20
N LEU A 31 -15.43 -8.72 5.15
CA LEU A 31 -14.28 -8.09 4.49
C LEU A 31 -13.54 -7.17 5.47
N GLY A 32 -14.26 -6.27 6.14
CA GLY A 32 -13.68 -5.39 7.15
C GLY A 32 -12.96 -6.16 8.27
N ALA A 33 -13.60 -7.21 8.79
CA ALA A 33 -12.99 -8.06 9.82
C ALA A 33 -11.71 -8.75 9.34
N THR A 34 -11.69 -9.25 8.10
CA THR A 34 -10.51 -9.91 7.52
C THR A 34 -9.34 -8.94 7.41
N PHE A 35 -9.56 -7.71 6.93
CA PHE A 35 -8.50 -6.70 6.87
C PHE A 35 -7.89 -6.39 8.24
N VAL A 36 -8.73 -6.26 9.27
CA VAL A 36 -8.25 -5.98 10.63
C VAL A 36 -7.43 -7.14 11.19
N ILE A 37 -7.92 -8.38 11.01
CA ILE A 37 -7.23 -9.59 11.50
C ILE A 37 -5.89 -9.74 10.78
N THR A 38 -5.87 -9.66 9.45
CA THR A 38 -4.65 -9.80 8.65
C THR A 38 -3.64 -8.71 8.98
N TYR A 39 -4.05 -7.44 9.09
CA TYR A 39 -3.15 -6.34 9.45
C TYR A 39 -2.55 -6.53 10.85
N SER A 40 -3.36 -6.95 11.82
CA SER A 40 -2.89 -7.19 13.19
C SER A 40 -1.92 -8.37 13.25
N LEU A 41 -2.22 -9.46 12.52
CA LEU A 41 -1.33 -10.61 12.44
C LEU A 41 -0.01 -10.25 11.75
N ASP A 42 -0.04 -9.50 10.65
CA ASP A 42 1.17 -9.05 9.97
C ASP A 42 2.03 -8.15 10.86
N ALA A 43 1.45 -7.18 11.57
CA ALA A 43 2.20 -6.34 12.51
C ALA A 43 2.85 -7.14 13.65
N ILE A 44 2.14 -8.13 14.20
CA ILE A 44 2.70 -8.99 15.27
C ILE A 44 3.80 -9.90 14.72
N ILE A 45 3.60 -10.47 13.53
CA ILE A 45 4.53 -11.41 12.95
C ILE A 45 5.78 -10.71 12.39
N SER A 46 5.59 -9.66 11.61
CA SER A 46 6.63 -8.97 10.84
C SER A 46 7.35 -7.89 11.64
N ASP A 47 6.62 -7.04 12.39
CA ASP A 47 7.24 -5.94 13.14
C ASP A 47 7.74 -6.39 14.51
N LYS A 48 6.92 -7.16 15.25
CA LYS A 48 7.31 -7.71 16.56
C LYS A 48 8.13 -9.00 16.45
N LYS A 49 8.21 -9.60 15.26
CA LYS A 49 9.09 -10.74 14.93
C LYS A 49 8.99 -11.88 15.94
N ILE A 50 7.76 -12.33 16.19
CA ILE A 50 7.50 -13.44 17.12
C ILE A 50 8.20 -14.75 16.73
N PHE A 51 8.51 -14.92 15.44
CA PHE A 51 9.25 -16.07 14.92
C PHE A 51 10.76 -15.83 14.83
N GLY A 52 11.25 -14.72 15.38
CA GLY A 52 12.65 -14.31 15.33
C GLY A 52 13.05 -13.59 14.04
N GLY A 53 14.28 -13.10 14.01
CA GLY A 53 14.84 -12.30 12.92
C GLY A 53 15.19 -10.87 13.34
N SER A 54 16.15 -10.27 12.65
CA SER A 54 16.55 -8.87 12.85
C SER A 54 16.19 -8.04 11.63
N THR A 55 15.79 -6.76 11.85
CA THR A 55 15.60 -5.84 10.72
C THR A 55 16.99 -5.49 10.22
N ARG A 56 17.18 -5.49 8.90
CA ARG A 56 18.45 -5.06 8.31
C ARG A 56 18.69 -3.60 8.64
N ARG A 57 19.92 -3.29 9.06
CA ARG A 57 20.38 -1.94 9.40
C ARG A 57 20.09 -0.92 8.29
N THR A 58 20.21 -1.34 7.04
CA THR A 58 19.96 -0.53 5.85
C THR A 58 18.51 -0.06 5.68
N VAL A 59 17.57 -0.67 6.40
CA VAL A 59 16.14 -0.31 6.35
C VAL A 59 15.70 0.33 7.67
N SER A 60 16.28 -0.09 8.81
CA SER A 60 15.98 0.49 10.13
C SER A 60 16.62 1.86 10.36
N ASP A 61 17.81 2.08 9.78
CA ASP A 61 18.59 3.28 10.07
C ASP A 61 18.21 4.37 9.07
N LYS A 62 17.65 5.46 9.60
CA LYS A 62 17.29 6.64 8.79
C LYS A 62 18.52 7.28 8.16
N GLU A 63 19.65 7.25 8.87
CA GLU A 63 20.95 7.70 8.38
C GLU A 63 21.37 6.95 7.10
N TRP A 64 21.07 5.65 6.99
CA TRP A 64 21.39 4.89 5.78
C TRP A 64 20.62 5.41 4.56
N TRP A 65 19.37 5.84 4.74
CA TRP A 65 18.58 6.44 3.66
C TRP A 65 19.16 7.79 3.23
N GLU A 66 19.59 8.62 4.17
CA GLU A 66 20.21 9.92 3.89
C GLU A 66 21.57 9.76 3.20
N GLU A 67 22.43 8.87 3.69
CA GLU A 67 23.70 8.54 3.05
C GLU A 67 23.52 7.96 1.64
N THR A 68 22.51 7.11 1.48
CA THR A 68 22.20 6.50 0.18
C THR A 68 21.73 7.57 -0.81
N ASP A 69 20.89 8.51 -0.37
CA ASP A 69 20.44 9.61 -1.24
C ASP A 69 21.57 10.57 -1.61
N ASN A 70 22.46 10.90 -0.66
CA ASN A 70 23.68 11.66 -0.91
C ASN A 70 24.61 10.95 -1.91
N LYS A 71 24.79 9.64 -1.76
CA LYS A 71 25.61 8.83 -2.69
C LYS A 71 24.96 8.73 -4.07
N PHE A 72 23.64 8.80 -4.20
CA PHE A 72 22.98 8.89 -5.52
C PHE A 72 23.29 10.20 -6.25
N GLN A 73 23.64 11.27 -5.53
CA GLN A 73 24.11 12.52 -6.14
C GLN A 73 25.54 12.38 -6.68
N ALA A 74 26.42 11.65 -5.98
CA ALA A 74 27.81 11.47 -6.33
C ALA A 74 28.26 10.03 -6.10
N TRP A 75 27.89 9.14 -7.02
CA TRP A 75 28.13 7.71 -6.85
C TRP A 75 29.61 7.38 -7.07
N PRO A 76 30.26 6.70 -6.10
CA PRO A 76 31.66 6.38 -6.20
C PRO A 76 31.91 5.39 -7.35
N ARG A 77 32.99 5.62 -8.12
CA ARG A 77 33.45 4.73 -9.18
C ARG A 77 34.85 4.24 -8.87
N THR A 78 35.16 3.01 -9.27
CA THR A 78 36.48 2.40 -9.06
C THR A 78 37.60 3.12 -9.83
N ALA A 79 37.26 3.77 -10.94
CA ALA A 79 38.15 4.68 -11.66
C ALA A 79 37.34 5.85 -12.25
N GLY A 80 37.74 7.08 -11.96
CA GLY A 80 37.13 8.32 -12.47
C GLY A 80 36.34 9.12 -11.42
N SER A 81 35.92 10.33 -11.81
CA SER A 81 35.12 11.23 -10.96
C SER A 81 33.77 10.60 -10.59
N PRO A 82 33.23 10.84 -9.38
CA PRO A 82 31.89 10.40 -9.00
C PRO A 82 30.82 10.86 -9.99
N VAL A 83 29.78 10.06 -10.19
CA VAL A 83 28.71 10.39 -11.14
C VAL A 83 27.34 10.26 -10.53
N VAL A 84 26.46 11.16 -10.92
CA VAL A 84 25.05 11.16 -10.56
C VAL A 84 24.36 9.89 -11.07
N MET A 85 23.59 9.26 -10.20
CA MET A 85 22.72 8.15 -10.56
C MET A 85 21.32 8.64 -10.95
N ASN A 86 20.72 7.97 -11.93
CA ASN A 86 19.35 8.21 -12.39
C ASN A 86 19.06 9.68 -12.78
N PRO A 87 19.89 10.31 -13.63
CA PRO A 87 19.82 11.74 -13.90
C PRO A 87 18.51 12.21 -14.55
N ILE A 88 17.83 11.36 -15.32
CA ILE A 88 16.56 11.72 -16.00
C ILE A 88 15.39 11.68 -15.02
N SER A 89 15.24 10.59 -14.27
CA SER A 89 14.12 10.44 -13.33
C SER A 89 14.26 11.32 -12.08
N ARG A 90 15.50 11.55 -11.61
CA ARG A 90 15.80 12.39 -10.44
C ARG A 90 16.16 13.84 -10.79
N GLN A 91 16.31 14.16 -12.07
CA GLN A 91 16.63 15.50 -12.58
C GLN A 91 17.87 16.14 -11.91
N ASN A 92 18.85 15.34 -11.49
CA ASN A 92 20.04 15.80 -10.77
C ASN A 92 21.28 15.89 -11.68
N PHE A 93 21.13 16.28 -12.93
CA PHE A 93 22.27 16.35 -13.84
C PHE A 93 23.11 17.60 -13.59
N ILE A 94 24.44 17.46 -13.74
CA ILE A 94 25.37 18.57 -13.63
C ILE A 94 25.25 19.44 -14.88
N VAL A 95 24.80 20.69 -14.72
CA VAL A 95 24.71 21.66 -15.81
C VAL A 95 26.04 22.41 -15.93
N ASN A 96 26.74 22.22 -17.04
CA ASN A 96 27.92 23.02 -17.34
C ASN A 96 27.46 24.43 -17.77
N THR A 97 27.70 25.45 -16.95
CA THR A 97 27.47 26.83 -17.35
C THR A 97 28.52 27.24 -18.38
N ARG A 98 28.10 27.50 -19.62
CA ARG A 98 28.95 28.22 -20.57
C ARG A 98 28.97 29.68 -20.14
N THR A 99 30.12 30.16 -19.68
CA THR A 99 30.41 31.61 -19.68
C THR A 99 30.46 32.06 -21.13
N GLU A 100 29.56 32.97 -21.49
CA GLU A 100 29.58 33.72 -22.74
C GLU A 100 30.72 34.75 -22.72
#